data_AF-A0A924L3T4-F1
#
_entry.id   AF-A0A924L3T4-F1
#
_cell.length_a   1.000
_cell.length_b   1.000
_cell.length_c   1.000
_cell.angle_alpha   90.00
_cell.angle_beta   90.00
_cell.angle_gamma   90.00
#
_symmetry.space_group_name_H-M   'P 1'
#
loop_
_entity.id
_entity.type
_entity.pdbx_description
1 polymer ?
#
loop_
_entity_poly.entity_id
_entity_poly.type
_entity_poly.pdbx_seq_one_letter_code
_entity_poly.pdbx_strand_id
1 'polypeptide(L)'
;MNNFNKYFKLMALLLGGFIGFLGLIIVIFYMLKLFSVTLFYIPGFDRFFNFVIIVIPYIIFFFGYYYLHKKIPLSKSKTAAIIAKAFLIIGSLLCAATMVLATLKLFGVQKTFLLTFDENSQYGWIAQIVILFFTALILASGDAKEKDWMDKKVMSDE
;
A
#
# COMPACT_ATOMS: atom_id res chain seq x y z
N MET A 1 25.01 24.65 -4.67
CA MET A 1 23.99 24.37 -3.63
C MET A 1 24.19 22.93 -3.17
N ASN A 2 24.72 22.71 -1.97
CA ASN A 2 25.27 21.42 -1.53
C ASN A 2 24.29 20.26 -1.68
N ASN A 3 24.73 19.20 -2.35
CA ASN A 3 23.98 17.97 -2.59
C ASN A 3 23.29 17.43 -1.33
N PHE A 4 23.94 17.59 -0.17
CA PHE A 4 23.41 17.23 1.14
C PHE A 4 22.06 17.90 1.46
N ASN A 5 21.93 19.21 1.18
CA ASN A 5 20.71 19.97 1.47
C ASN A 5 19.54 19.53 0.58
N LYS A 6 19.84 19.02 -0.62
CA LYS A 6 18.88 18.52 -1.59
C LYS A 6 18.33 17.15 -1.20
N TYR A 7 19.20 16.22 -0.82
CA TYR A 7 18.79 14.90 -0.30
C TYR A 7 18.09 15.03 1.04
N PHE A 8 18.53 15.93 1.92
CA PHE A 8 17.85 16.21 3.19
C PHE A 8 16.43 16.75 2.96
N LYS A 9 16.25 17.68 2.01
CA LYS A 9 14.92 18.19 1.65
C LYS A 9 14.03 17.11 1.04
N LEU A 10 14.59 16.24 0.19
CA LEU A 10 13.84 15.11 -0.39
C LEU A 10 13.42 14.11 0.69
N MET A 11 14.34 13.78 1.60
CA MET A 11 14.12 12.87 2.71
C MET A 11 13.11 13.43 3.71
N ALA A 12 13.18 14.73 4.02
CA ALA A 12 12.19 15.42 4.86
C ALA A 12 10.79 15.45 4.20
N LEU A 13 10.71 15.59 2.87
CA LEU A 13 9.44 15.57 2.15
C LEU A 13 8.84 14.15 2.12
N LEU A 14 9.67 13.12 1.95
CA LEU A 14 9.26 11.71 2.04
C LEU A 14 8.81 11.32 3.46
N LEU A 15 9.60 11.65 4.48
CA LEU A 15 9.27 11.39 5.88
C LEU A 15 8.04 12.17 6.32
N GLY A 16 7.97 13.47 5.98
CA GLY A 16 6.82 14.31 6.27
C GLY A 16 5.54 13.81 5.58
N GLY A 17 5.65 13.41 4.32
CA GLY A 17 4.54 12.79 3.58
C GLY A 17 4.09 11.46 4.21
N PHE A 18 5.04 10.62 4.63
CA PHE A 18 4.75 9.34 5.29
C PHE A 18 4.09 9.55 6.66
N ILE A 19 4.60 10.45 7.49
CA ILE A 19 4.02 10.79 8.80
C ILE A 19 2.62 11.41 8.62
N GLY A 20 2.46 12.32 7.66
CA GLY A 20 1.16 12.92 7.34
C GLY A 20 0.14 11.89 6.87
N PHE A 21 0.57 10.92 6.05
CA PHE A 21 -0.25 9.79 5.64
C PHE A 21 -0.68 8.91 6.82
N LEU A 22 0.25 8.57 7.73
CA LEU A 22 -0.07 7.83 8.96
C LEU A 22 -1.07 8.60 9.84
N GLY A 23 -0.87 9.92 10.01
CA GLY A 23 -1.79 10.78 10.74
C GLY A 23 -3.19 10.79 10.13
N LEU A 24 -3.30 10.89 8.80
CA LEU A 24 -4.57 10.81 8.08
C LEU A 24 -5.27 9.47 8.31
N ILE A 25 -4.52 8.35 8.24
CA ILE A 25 -5.06 7.02 8.55
C ILE A 25 -5.63 6.98 9.97
N ILE A 26 -4.88 7.46 10.96
CA ILE A 26 -5.32 7.50 12.36
C ILE A 26 -6.63 8.30 12.49
N VAL A 27 -6.72 9.47 11.85
CA VAL A 27 -7.93 10.30 11.86
C VAL A 27 -9.11 9.57 11.21
N ILE A 28 -8.90 8.88 10.08
CA ILE A 28 -9.95 8.09 9.42
C ILE A 28 -10.45 6.99 10.35
N PHE A 29 -9.57 6.23 10.99
CA PHE A 29 -9.96 5.19 11.95
C PHE A 29 -10.68 5.76 13.18
N TYR A 30 -10.25 6.93 13.66
CA TYR A 30 -10.91 7.63 14.75
C TYR A 30 -12.33 8.07 14.37
N MET A 31 -12.51 8.64 13.17
CA MET A 31 -13.83 9.01 12.65
C MET A 31 -14.73 7.78 12.47
N LEU A 32 -14.21 6.68 11.91
CA LEU A 32 -14.93 5.42 11.80
C LEU A 32 -15.35 4.91 13.18
N LYS A 33 -14.47 4.96 14.18
CA LYS A 33 -14.79 4.57 15.56
C LYS A 33 -15.89 5.44 16.16
N LEU A 34 -15.86 6.76 15.94
CA LEU A 34 -16.92 7.66 16.38
C LEU A 34 -18.25 7.28 15.74
N PHE A 35 -18.28 7.05 14.41
CA PHE A 35 -19.48 6.59 13.72
C PHE A 35 -20.01 5.28 14.29
N SER A 36 -19.15 4.30 14.57
CA SER A 36 -19.52 3.04 15.22
C SER A 36 -20.23 3.26 16.55
N VAL A 37 -19.65 4.05 17.45
CA VAL A 37 -20.24 4.29 18.78
C VAL A 37 -21.57 5.04 18.68
N THR A 38 -21.70 6.01 17.77
CA THR A 38 -22.93 6.79 17.62
C THR A 38 -24.07 6.03 16.96
N LEU A 39 -23.77 5.10 16.06
CA LEU A 39 -24.76 4.39 15.24
C LEU A 39 -25.02 2.96 15.73
N PHE A 40 -24.44 2.56 16.86
CA PHE A 40 -24.58 1.25 17.49
C PHE A 40 -26.04 0.88 17.83
N TYR A 41 -26.91 1.88 17.98
CA TYR A 41 -28.35 1.67 18.24
C TYR A 41 -29.15 1.27 17.00
N ILE A 42 -28.57 1.32 15.79
CA ILE A 42 -29.25 0.95 14.56
C ILE A 42 -29.05 -0.56 14.31
N PRO A 43 -30.11 -1.37 14.32
CA PRO A 43 -29.98 -2.81 14.10
C PRO A 43 -29.39 -3.10 12.72
N GLY A 44 -28.31 -3.90 12.70
CA GLY A 44 -27.58 -4.26 11.47
C GLY A 44 -26.44 -3.32 11.10
N PHE A 45 -26.30 -2.16 11.75
CA PHE A 45 -25.19 -1.24 11.50
C PHE A 45 -23.84 -1.86 11.85
N ASP A 46 -23.75 -2.68 12.89
CA ASP A 46 -22.51 -3.37 13.27
C ASP A 46 -21.98 -4.32 12.19
N ARG A 47 -22.88 -5.01 11.48
CA ARG A 47 -22.50 -5.90 10.38
C ARG A 47 -21.98 -5.11 9.19
N PHE A 48 -22.66 -4.02 8.85
CA PHE A 48 -22.24 -3.10 7.80
C PHE A 48 -20.89 -2.44 8.14
N PHE A 49 -20.72 -1.97 9.37
CA PHE A 49 -19.50 -1.35 9.84
C PHE A 49 -18.31 -2.32 9.83
N ASN A 50 -18.52 -3.56 10.27
CA ASN A 50 -17.52 -4.63 10.16
C ASN A 50 -17.15 -4.92 8.70
N PHE A 51 -18.12 -4.95 7.80
CA PHE A 51 -17.87 -5.10 6.37
C PHE A 51 -16.99 -3.95 5.85
N VAL A 52 -17.31 -2.71 6.20
CA VAL A 52 -16.56 -1.52 5.78
C VAL A 52 -15.12 -1.55 6.29
N ILE A 53 -14.90 -1.82 7.58
CA ILE A 53 -13.56 -1.91 8.16
C ILE A 53 -12.73 -3.02 7.52
N ILE A 54 -13.36 -4.15 7.19
CA ILE A 54 -12.66 -5.28 6.59
C ILE A 54 -12.32 -5.00 5.13
N VAL A 55 -13.24 -4.43 4.35
CA VAL A 55 -13.10 -4.30 2.90
C VAL A 55 -12.27 -3.07 2.50
N ILE A 56 -12.39 -1.94 3.20
CA ILE A 56 -11.68 -0.69 2.84
C ILE A 56 -10.16 -0.88 2.74
N PRO A 57 -9.45 -1.52 3.68
CA PRO A 57 -8.01 -1.73 3.58
C PRO A 57 -7.60 -2.45 2.28
N TYR A 58 -8.34 -3.48 1.87
CA TYR A 58 -8.06 -4.21 0.63
C TYR A 58 -8.36 -3.36 -0.62
N ILE A 59 -9.37 -2.51 -0.57
CA ILE A 59 -9.63 -1.52 -1.64
C ILE A 59 -8.44 -0.56 -1.78
N ILE A 60 -7.88 -0.07 -0.66
CA ILE A 60 -6.70 0.80 -0.66
C ILE A 60 -5.50 0.07 -1.28
N PHE A 61 -5.25 -1.19 -0.89
CA PHE A 61 -4.19 -2.00 -1.48
C PHE A 61 -4.39 -2.21 -2.98
N PHE A 62 -5.61 -2.53 -3.40
CA PHE A 62 -5.95 -2.70 -4.81
C PHE A 62 -5.68 -1.43 -5.63
N PHE A 63 -6.07 -0.26 -5.12
CA PHE A 63 -5.74 1.02 -5.75
C PHE A 63 -4.23 1.28 -5.80
N GLY A 64 -3.49 0.91 -4.75
CA GLY A 64 -2.03 0.98 -4.72
C GLY A 64 -1.39 0.13 -5.84
N TYR A 65 -1.83 -1.12 -5.97
CA TYR A 65 -1.34 -2.01 -7.03
C TYR A 65 -1.73 -1.48 -8.42
N TYR A 66 -2.97 -1.02 -8.61
CA TYR A 66 -3.43 -0.44 -9.86
C TYR A 66 -2.61 0.80 -10.26
N TYR A 67 -2.31 1.68 -9.30
CA TYR A 67 -1.49 2.87 -9.53
C TYR A 67 -0.07 2.50 -9.98
N LEU A 68 0.59 1.57 -9.29
CA LEU A 68 1.93 1.12 -9.66
C LEU A 68 1.93 0.40 -11.01
N HIS A 69 0.89 -0.39 -11.31
CA HIS A 69 0.74 -1.03 -12.62
C HIS A 69 0.73 -0.02 -13.76
N LYS A 70 0.01 1.10 -13.60
CA LYS A 70 -0.02 2.19 -14.59
C LYS A 70 1.33 2.89 -14.76
N LYS A 71 2.22 2.80 -13.76
CA LYS A 71 3.58 3.38 -13.80
C LYS A 71 4.62 2.46 -14.44
N ILE A 72 4.41 1.14 -14.50
CA ILE A 72 5.35 0.20 -15.15
C ILE A 72 5.75 0.59 -16.59
N PRO A 73 4.81 0.93 -17.51
CA PRO A 73 5.18 1.26 -18.89
C PRO A 73 6.04 2.53 -19.02
N LEU A 74 6.14 3.36 -17.98
CA LEU A 74 7.01 4.54 -17.95
C LEU A 74 8.46 4.21 -17.58
N SER A 75 8.73 2.99 -17.09
CA SER A 75 10.09 2.55 -16.75
C SER A 75 10.89 2.24 -18.02
N LYS A 76 12.05 2.89 -18.19
CA LYS A 76 12.97 2.60 -19.31
C LYS A 76 13.78 1.31 -19.09
N SER A 77 13.93 0.87 -17.84
CA SER A 77 14.66 -0.35 -17.52
C SER A 77 13.76 -1.58 -17.66
N LYS A 78 14.04 -2.41 -18.68
CA LYS A 78 13.30 -3.66 -18.93
C LYS A 78 13.35 -4.62 -17.74
N THR A 79 14.50 -4.71 -17.05
CA THR A 79 14.66 -5.59 -15.88
C THR A 79 13.85 -5.10 -14.68
N ALA A 80 13.91 -3.80 -14.37
CA ALA A 80 13.10 -3.21 -13.30
C ALA A 80 11.60 -3.37 -13.57
N ALA A 81 11.17 -3.19 -14.82
CA ALA A 81 9.78 -3.38 -15.22
C ALA A 81 9.31 -4.84 -15.07
N ILE A 82 10.13 -5.83 -15.41
CA ILE A 82 9.80 -7.25 -15.25
C ILE A 82 9.69 -7.63 -13.77
N ILE A 83 10.66 -7.21 -12.94
CA ILE A 83 10.64 -7.51 -11.51
C ILE A 83 9.43 -6.82 -10.85
N ALA A 84 9.17 -5.55 -11.16
CA ALA A 84 8.00 -4.83 -10.64
C ALA A 84 6.68 -5.51 -11.06
N LYS A 85 6.57 -6.02 -12.30
CA LYS A 85 5.40 -6.81 -12.74
C LYS A 85 5.24 -8.08 -11.92
N ALA A 86 6.31 -8.83 -11.68
CA ALA A 86 6.24 -10.05 -10.88
C ALA A 86 5.76 -9.77 -9.44
N PHE A 87 6.32 -8.74 -8.80
CA PHE A 87 5.90 -8.30 -7.47
C PHE A 87 4.43 -7.85 -7.44
N LEU A 88 3.98 -7.11 -8.47
CA LEU A 88 2.58 -6.70 -8.62
C LEU A 88 1.62 -7.88 -8.75
N ILE A 89 1.98 -8.88 -9.54
CA ILE A 89 1.15 -10.09 -9.72
C ILE A 89 1.05 -10.84 -8.38
N ILE A 90 2.17 -11.05 -7.70
CA ILE A 90 2.20 -11.72 -6.39
C ILE A 90 1.38 -10.94 -5.36
N GLY A 91 1.58 -9.63 -5.27
CA GLY A 91 0.87 -8.77 -4.32
C GLY A 91 -0.63 -8.69 -4.60
N SER A 92 -1.04 -8.59 -5.86
CA SER A 92 -2.46 -8.57 -6.25
C SER A 92 -3.16 -9.90 -6.01
N LEU A 93 -2.50 -11.03 -6.28
CA LEU A 93 -3.01 -12.37 -5.94
C LEU A 93 -3.20 -12.53 -4.43
N LEU A 94 -2.21 -12.09 -3.64
CA LEU A 94 -2.31 -12.09 -2.19
C LEU A 94 -3.48 -11.22 -1.70
N CYS A 95 -3.66 -10.03 -2.29
CA CYS A 95 -4.77 -9.13 -1.98
C CYS A 95 -6.13 -9.77 -2.31
N ALA A 96 -6.27 -10.40 -3.47
CA ALA A 96 -7.50 -11.09 -3.85
C ALA A 96 -7.80 -12.26 -2.91
N ALA A 97 -6.80 -13.10 -2.61
CA ALA A 97 -6.97 -14.24 -1.71
C ALA A 97 -7.38 -13.81 -0.30
N THR A 98 -6.70 -12.82 0.27
CA THR A 98 -7.02 -12.30 1.61
C THR A 98 -8.39 -11.61 1.66
N MET A 99 -8.79 -10.90 0.61
CA MET A 99 -10.15 -10.33 0.49
C MET A 99 -11.22 -11.42 0.44
N VAL A 100 -11.00 -12.52 -0.30
CA VAL A 100 -11.94 -13.66 -0.35
C VAL A 100 -12.06 -14.31 1.03
N LEU A 101 -10.95 -14.58 1.72
CA LEU A 101 -10.95 -15.15 3.07
C LEU A 101 -11.69 -14.24 4.07
N ALA A 102 -11.44 -12.94 4.01
CA ALA A 102 -12.12 -11.96 4.85
C ALA A 102 -13.63 -11.89 4.57
N THR A 103 -14.02 -12.03 3.31
CA THR A 103 -15.43 -12.10 2.89
C THR A 103 -16.10 -13.39 3.39
N LEU A 104 -15.45 -14.55 3.27
CA LEU A 104 -15.95 -15.83 3.79
C LEU A 104 -16.18 -15.78 5.30
N LYS A 105 -15.28 -15.10 6.04
CA LYS A 105 -15.45 -14.86 7.47
C LYS A 105 -16.68 -14.00 7.77
N LEU A 106 -16.90 -12.93 6.99
CA LEU A 106 -18.08 -12.07 7.12
C LEU A 106 -19.40 -12.81 6.90
N PHE A 107 -19.42 -13.83 6.04
CA PHE A 107 -20.57 -14.71 5.83
C PHE A 107 -20.72 -15.83 6.87
N GLY A 108 -19.88 -15.84 7.91
CA GLY A 108 -20.01 -16.78 9.04
C GLY A 108 -19.52 -18.19 8.75
N VAL A 109 -18.66 -18.39 7.73
CA VAL A 109 -18.06 -19.70 7.46
C VAL A 109 -17.08 -20.03 8.59
N GLN A 110 -17.33 -21.11 9.33
CA GLN A 110 -16.49 -21.56 10.45
C GLN A 110 -15.67 -22.78 10.04
N LYS A 111 -14.50 -22.55 9.44
CA LYS A 111 -13.55 -23.59 9.05
C LYS A 111 -12.19 -23.32 9.70
N THR A 112 -11.44 -24.39 10.00
CA THR A 112 -10.13 -24.30 10.69
C THR A 112 -9.16 -23.36 9.98
N PHE A 113 -9.13 -23.35 8.65
CA PHE A 113 -8.26 -22.44 7.90
C PHE A 113 -8.63 -20.95 8.04
N LEU A 114 -9.89 -20.63 8.33
CA LEU A 114 -10.34 -19.25 8.56
C LEU A 114 -9.94 -18.75 9.95
N LEU A 115 -9.85 -19.65 10.94
CA LEU A 115 -9.31 -19.32 12.27
C LEU A 115 -7.82 -19.00 12.18
N THR A 116 -7.04 -19.82 11.46
CA THR A 116 -5.62 -19.53 11.21
C THR A 116 -5.41 -18.23 10.42
N PHE A 117 -6.29 -17.92 9.46
CA PHE A 117 -6.28 -16.64 8.76
C PHE A 117 -6.53 -15.47 9.70
N ASP A 118 -7.44 -15.60 10.66
CA ASP A 118 -7.78 -14.52 11.57
C ASP A 118 -6.60 -14.14 12.47
N GLU A 119 -5.95 -15.14 13.05
CA GLU A 119 -4.77 -15.00 13.90
C GLU A 119 -3.57 -14.40 13.15
N ASN A 120 -3.45 -14.65 11.84
CA ASN A 120 -2.30 -14.24 11.03
C ASN A 120 -2.60 -13.12 10.03
N SER A 121 -3.82 -12.58 10.02
CA SER A 121 -4.29 -11.57 9.05
C SER A 121 -3.39 -10.32 9.04
N GLN A 122 -2.86 -9.95 10.20
CA GLN A 122 -1.93 -8.83 10.37
C GLN A 122 -0.65 -9.01 9.54
N TYR A 123 -0.08 -10.21 9.50
CA TYR A 123 1.10 -10.51 8.69
C TYR A 123 0.80 -10.40 7.19
N GLY A 124 -0.42 -10.75 6.78
CA GLY A 124 -0.89 -10.54 5.40
C GLY A 124 -0.91 -9.07 5.01
N TRP A 125 -1.38 -8.19 5.89
CA TRP A 125 -1.38 -6.73 5.65
C TRP A 125 0.04 -6.17 5.62
N ILE A 126 0.90 -6.58 6.55
CA ILE A 126 2.32 -6.17 6.57
C ILE A 126 3.00 -6.59 5.25
N ALA A 127 2.78 -7.84 4.81
CA ALA A 127 3.34 -8.33 3.56
C ALA A 127 2.88 -7.50 2.35
N GLN A 128 1.60 -7.10 2.29
CA GLN A 128 1.10 -6.24 1.20
C GLN A 128 1.73 -4.84 1.20
N ILE A 129 1.92 -4.23 2.38
CA ILE A 129 2.63 -2.95 2.51
C ILE A 129 4.07 -3.10 1.99
N VAL A 130 4.75 -4.16 2.42
CA VAL A 130 6.13 -4.44 2.03
C VAL A 130 6.25 -4.64 0.52
N ILE A 131 5.37 -5.44 -0.08
CA ILE A 131 5.37 -5.68 -1.54
C ILE A 131 5.13 -4.37 -2.31
N LEU A 132 4.13 -3.56 -1.92
CA LEU A 132 3.87 -2.26 -2.55
C LEU A 132 5.06 -1.33 -2.45
N PHE A 133 5.69 -1.24 -1.27
CA PHE A 133 6.83 -0.38 -1.04
C PHE A 133 8.04 -0.79 -1.90
N PHE A 134 8.40 -2.06 -1.92
CA PHE A 134 9.49 -2.56 -2.76
C PHE A 134 9.18 -2.41 -4.25
N THR A 135 7.94 -2.66 -4.68
CA THR A 135 7.53 -2.43 -6.07
C THR A 135 7.71 -0.96 -6.45
N ALA A 136 7.30 -0.03 -5.59
CA ALA A 136 7.46 1.39 -5.82
C ALA A 136 8.94 1.80 -5.88
N LEU A 137 9.77 1.24 -5.00
CA LEU A 137 11.22 1.50 -4.95
C LEU A 137 11.93 0.99 -6.22
N ILE A 138 11.60 -0.22 -6.68
CA ILE A 138 12.13 -0.78 -7.93
C ILE A 138 11.71 0.09 -9.12
N LEU A 139 10.45 0.52 -9.17
CA LEU A 139 9.99 1.43 -10.23
C LEU A 139 10.68 2.79 -10.19
N ALA A 140 10.89 3.36 -9.00
CA ALA A 140 11.61 4.63 -8.83
C ALA A 140 13.06 4.52 -9.31
N SER A 141 13.77 3.45 -8.94
CA SER A 141 15.17 3.20 -9.38
C SER A 141 15.31 3.00 -10.89
N GLY A 142 14.22 2.64 -11.60
CA GLY A 142 14.18 2.46 -13.04
C GLY A 142 13.73 3.70 -13.82
N ASP A 143 13.35 4.79 -13.14
CA ASP A 143 12.80 6.00 -13.76
C ASP A 143 13.89 6.88 -14.37
N ALA A 144 13.64 7.36 -15.60
CA ALA A 144 14.57 8.17 -16.38
C ALA A 144 14.89 9.51 -15.69
N LYS A 145 14.01 10.00 -14.82
CA LYS A 145 14.20 11.26 -14.09
C LYS A 145 15.31 11.18 -13.04
N GLU A 146 15.57 10.01 -12.44
CA GLU A 146 16.72 9.82 -11.55
C GLU A 146 17.99 9.60 -12.36
N LYS A 147 17.93 8.78 -13.42
CA LYS A 147 19.10 8.48 -14.24
C LYS A 147 19.65 9.71 -14.97
N ASP A 148 18.78 10.49 -15.62
CA ASP A 148 19.15 11.74 -16.31
C ASP A 148 19.70 12.81 -15.34
N TRP A 149 19.36 12.72 -14.05
CA TRP A 149 19.82 13.64 -13.01
C TRP A 149 21.14 13.21 -12.37
N MET A 150 21.39 11.90 -12.30
CA MET A 150 22.69 11.34 -11.94
C MET A 150 23.70 11.60 -13.07
N ASP A 151 23.30 11.38 -14.32
CA ASP A 151 24.16 11.56 -15.50
C ASP A 151 24.51 13.06 -15.73
N LYS A 152 23.56 13.99 -15.53
CA LYS A 152 23.85 15.45 -15.60
C LYS A 152 24.83 15.97 -14.56
N LYS A 153 24.97 15.29 -13.42
CA LYS A 153 25.91 15.68 -12.37
C LYS A 153 27.34 15.26 -12.68
N VAL A 154 27.51 14.07 -13.24
CA VAL A 154 28.84 13.56 -13.63
C VAL A 154 29.48 14.49 -14.65
N MET A 155 28.71 15.06 -15.57
CA MET A 155 29.20 16.04 -16.56
C MET A 155 29.42 17.46 -16.03
N SER A 156 28.96 17.81 -14.82
CA SER A 156 29.18 19.14 -14.24
C SER A 156 30.36 19.21 -13.27
N ASP A 157 30.91 18.05 -12.92
CA ASP A 157 32.06 17.90 -12.03
C ASP A 157 33.37 17.59 -12.81
N GLU A 158 33.31 17.54 -14.15
CA GLU A 158 34.45 17.59 -15.09
C GLU A 158 34.66 19.03 -15.62
#